data_AF-A0A224Y8A2-F1
#
_entry.id   AF-A0A224Y8A2-F1
#
_cell.length_a   1.000
_cell.length_b   1.000
_cell.length_c   1.000
_cell.angle_alpha   90.00
_cell.angle_beta   90.00
_cell.angle_gamma   90.00
#
_symmetry.space_group_name_H-M   'P 1'
#
loop_
_entity.id
_entity.type
_entity.pdbx_description
1 polymer ?
#
loop_
_entity_poly.entity_id
_entity_poly.type
_entity_poly.pdbx_seq_one_letter_code
_entity_poly.pdbx_strand_id
1 'polypeptide(L)'
;MSVGTCIMVLFSFGYLLIAALVASNESHKKPRCAGGTVTDGWMWNYDETDTWLRRDYYFDDNNKTCIFLGYMGCNGSSNNYPSLFSCLAECRRNNLTSKAMDFVKRVNCTTDYNPKTDNGTINRYYYNSTSKECVSVLVRNGDSYFPQRNYCEQKCNATRNTLPQCMGTKHNGTEPDGWTCSANATLR
;
A
#
# COMPACT_ATOMS: atom_id res chain seq x y z
N MET A 1 -32.24 64.96 -44.34
CA MET A 1 -31.33 64.81 -43.18
C MET A 1 -31.39 63.33 -42.79
N SER A 2 -30.54 62.48 -43.36
CA SER A 2 -29.13 62.23 -43.01
C SER A 2 -29.00 61.08 -42.00
N VAL A 3 -28.55 59.91 -42.52
CA VAL A 3 -27.76 58.77 -41.96
C VAL A 3 -28.04 58.28 -40.53
N GLY A 4 -28.22 56.98 -40.27
CA GLY A 4 -27.35 55.81 -40.46
C GLY A 4 -27.51 54.93 -39.19
N THR A 5 -27.20 53.64 -39.07
CA THR A 5 -26.36 52.71 -39.82
C THR A 5 -26.75 51.31 -39.31
N CYS A 6 -26.86 50.32 -40.19
CA CYS A 6 -26.89 48.92 -39.81
C CYS A 6 -25.44 48.48 -39.51
N ILE A 7 -25.15 48.01 -38.30
CA ILE A 7 -23.88 47.31 -38.02
C ILE A 7 -24.21 46.00 -37.31
N MET A 8 -24.12 44.92 -38.08
CA MET A 8 -23.87 43.59 -37.53
C MET A 8 -22.45 43.58 -36.96
N VAL A 9 -22.32 43.42 -35.64
CA VAL A 9 -21.04 43.05 -35.03
C VAL A 9 -21.19 41.68 -34.38
N LEU A 10 -20.56 40.71 -35.03
CA LEU A 10 -20.22 39.40 -34.50
C LEU A 10 -19.20 39.57 -33.37
N PHE A 11 -19.63 39.37 -32.12
CA PHE A 11 -18.79 39.05 -30.97
C PHE A 11 -19.64 38.14 -30.07
N SER A 12 -19.22 36.99 -29.60
CA SER A 12 -17.96 36.27 -29.69
C SER A 12 -18.20 34.93 -29.00
N PHE A 13 -17.63 33.86 -29.54
CA PHE A 13 -17.51 32.56 -28.89
C PHE A 13 -16.89 32.73 -27.50
N GLY A 14 -17.72 32.86 -26.46
CA GLY A 14 -17.25 33.30 -25.14
C GLY A 14 -17.92 32.62 -23.95
N TYR A 15 -18.70 31.56 -24.17
CA TYR A 15 -19.40 30.84 -23.08
C TYR A 15 -19.02 29.37 -22.92
N LEU A 16 -17.96 28.90 -23.59
CA LEU A 16 -17.47 27.51 -23.47
C LEU A 16 -16.10 27.37 -22.79
N LEU A 17 -15.51 28.45 -22.27
CA LEU A 17 -14.23 28.37 -21.55
C LEU A 17 -14.34 28.54 -20.03
N ILE A 18 -15.50 28.87 -19.48
CA ILE A 18 -15.63 29.10 -18.03
C ILE A 18 -15.81 27.78 -17.26
N ALA A 19 -16.28 26.70 -17.91
CA ALA A 19 -16.39 25.39 -17.26
C ALA A 19 -15.01 24.74 -16.95
N ALA A 20 -13.95 25.13 -17.66
CA ALA A 20 -12.61 24.60 -17.43
C ALA A 20 -11.85 25.30 -16.27
N LEU A 21 -12.35 26.45 -15.78
CA LEU A 21 -11.72 27.20 -14.69
C LEU A 21 -12.29 26.86 -13.30
N VAL A 22 -13.39 26.09 -13.23
CA VAL A 22 -13.97 25.60 -11.96
C VAL A 22 -13.63 24.13 -11.71
N ALA A 23 -12.65 23.56 -12.42
CA ALA A 23 -11.86 22.46 -11.85
C ALA A 23 -10.97 23.09 -10.75
N SER A 24 -11.60 23.51 -9.66
CA SER A 24 -10.97 24.16 -8.54
C SER A 24 -9.90 23.24 -7.99
N ASN A 25 -8.69 23.81 -8.02
CA ASN A 25 -7.46 23.41 -7.39
C ASN A 25 -7.62 23.14 -5.87
N GLU A 26 -8.32 22.07 -5.49
CA GLU A 26 -8.32 21.57 -4.12
C GLU A 26 -7.05 20.76 -3.89
N SER A 27 -5.95 21.47 -3.68
CA SER A 27 -4.68 20.84 -3.30
C SER A 27 -4.74 20.46 -1.82
N HIS A 28 -5.40 19.36 -1.48
CA HIS A 28 -5.28 18.78 -0.14
C HIS A 28 -3.79 18.48 0.11
N LYS A 29 -3.19 19.18 1.09
CA LYS A 29 -1.77 18.98 1.41
C LYS A 29 -1.60 17.60 2.02
N LYS A 30 -0.94 16.69 1.28
CA LYS A 30 -0.64 15.33 1.75
C LYS A 30 0.04 15.38 3.12
N PRO A 31 -0.30 14.45 4.03
CA PRO A 31 0.35 14.38 5.32
C PRO A 31 1.86 14.16 5.20
N ARG A 32 2.61 14.76 6.13
CA ARG A 32 4.06 14.64 6.22
C ARG A 32 4.44 13.97 7.54
N CYS A 33 5.37 13.03 7.49
CA CYS A 33 5.97 12.45 8.68
C CYS A 33 6.90 13.47 9.38
N ALA A 34 7.30 13.18 10.62
CA ALA A 34 8.35 13.94 11.29
C ALA A 34 9.62 13.97 10.41
N GLY A 35 10.14 15.17 10.14
CA GLY A 35 11.23 15.39 9.16
C GLY A 35 10.77 15.80 7.76
N GLY A 36 9.47 15.96 7.52
CA GLY A 36 8.91 16.54 6.29
C GLY A 36 8.79 15.58 5.10
N THR A 37 9.06 14.29 5.31
CA THR A 37 8.93 13.26 4.27
C THR A 37 7.45 12.98 3.98
N VAL A 38 7.09 12.93 2.70
CA VAL A 38 5.78 12.49 2.24
C VAL A 38 5.88 10.98 2.04
N THR A 39 5.05 10.22 2.74
CA THR A 39 4.90 8.78 2.47
C THR A 39 3.86 8.58 1.37
N ASP A 40 4.03 7.54 0.55
CA ASP A 40 3.06 7.25 -0.50
C ASP A 40 1.79 6.56 0.04
N GLY A 41 0.74 6.55 -0.77
CA GLY A 41 -0.49 5.81 -0.49
C GLY A 41 -1.59 6.58 0.24
N TRP A 42 -1.40 7.86 0.58
CA TRP A 42 -2.45 8.70 1.16
C TRP A 42 -3.52 9.08 0.13
N MET A 43 -4.77 8.93 0.52
CA MET A 43 -5.96 9.35 -0.21
C MET A 43 -6.87 10.16 0.72
N TRP A 44 -7.59 11.11 0.13
CA TRP A 44 -8.61 11.86 0.85
C TRP A 44 -9.94 11.12 0.78
N ASN A 45 -10.59 10.94 1.93
CA ASN A 45 -11.90 10.31 2.03
C ASN A 45 -12.99 11.39 2.08
N TYR A 46 -13.71 11.59 0.96
CA TYR A 46 -14.77 12.60 0.82
C TYR A 46 -16.13 12.13 1.36
N ASP A 47 -16.30 10.83 1.61
CA ASP A 47 -17.64 10.25 1.76
C ASP A 47 -18.18 10.26 3.19
N GLU A 48 -17.32 10.24 4.23
CA GLU A 48 -17.78 10.03 5.62
C GLU A 48 -17.09 10.88 6.71
N THR A 49 -15.84 11.32 6.54
CA THR A 49 -15.07 11.92 7.67
C THR A 49 -14.16 13.09 7.32
N ASP A 50 -14.02 13.49 6.05
CA ASP A 50 -13.06 14.54 5.62
C ASP A 50 -11.63 14.30 6.17
N THR A 51 -11.17 13.04 6.11
CA THR A 51 -9.87 12.63 6.66
C THR A 51 -8.95 12.00 5.63
N TRP A 52 -7.64 12.03 5.91
CA TRP A 52 -6.64 11.27 5.18
C TRP A 52 -6.62 9.80 5.61
N LEU A 53 -6.60 8.90 4.63
CA LEU A 53 -6.40 7.47 4.83
C LEU A 53 -5.20 7.01 4.00
N ARG A 54 -4.32 6.19 4.57
CA ARG A 54 -3.29 5.49 3.81
C ARG A 54 -3.85 4.18 3.27
N ARG A 55 -3.52 3.86 2.01
CA ARG A 55 -3.92 2.64 1.29
C ARG A 55 -3.22 1.38 1.82
N ASP A 56 -3.56 1.06 3.05
CA ASP A 56 -3.12 -0.13 3.72
C ASP A 56 -4.18 -1.24 3.63
N TYR A 57 -3.76 -2.47 3.89
CA TYR A 57 -4.58 -3.67 3.78
C TYR A 57 -4.46 -4.51 5.05
N TYR A 58 -5.54 -5.13 5.49
CA TYR A 58 -5.55 -6.13 6.55
C TYR A 58 -5.95 -7.48 5.97
N PHE A 59 -5.47 -8.56 6.59
CA PHE A 59 -5.90 -9.91 6.23
C PHE A 59 -7.19 -10.25 6.97
N ASP A 60 -8.24 -10.51 6.20
CA ASP A 60 -9.50 -11.06 6.69
C ASP A 60 -9.40 -12.58 6.71
N ASP A 61 -9.21 -13.14 7.91
CA ASP A 61 -9.08 -14.58 8.08
C ASP A 61 -10.38 -15.35 7.77
N ASN A 62 -11.56 -14.72 7.83
CA ASN A 62 -12.81 -15.39 7.46
C ASN A 62 -12.87 -15.64 5.94
N ASN A 63 -12.50 -14.61 5.18
CA ASN A 63 -12.50 -14.65 3.71
C ASN A 63 -11.17 -15.13 3.10
N LYS A 64 -10.15 -15.37 3.95
CA LYS A 64 -8.78 -15.77 3.57
C LYS A 64 -8.16 -14.84 2.51
N THR A 65 -8.45 -13.56 2.61
CA THR A 65 -8.02 -12.55 1.63
C THR A 65 -7.65 -11.24 2.30
N CYS A 66 -6.98 -10.36 1.57
CA CYS A 66 -6.58 -9.04 2.05
C CYS A 66 -7.55 -7.97 1.57
N ILE A 67 -8.01 -7.13 2.48
CA ILE A 67 -9.03 -6.11 2.25
C ILE A 67 -8.46 -4.73 2.60
N PHE A 68 -8.93 -3.68 1.93
CA PHE A 68 -8.57 -2.30 2.25
C PHE A 68 -8.87 -1.99 3.73
N LEU A 69 -7.89 -1.45 4.44
CA LEU A 69 -7.98 -1.05 5.84
C LEU A 69 -8.30 0.44 6.00
N GLY A 70 -7.64 1.30 5.21
CA GLY A 70 -7.69 2.75 5.40
C GLY A 70 -7.01 3.19 6.69
N TYR A 71 -5.68 3.09 6.75
CA TYR A 71 -4.92 3.41 7.96
C TYR A 71 -4.88 4.93 8.21
N MET A 72 -5.19 5.36 9.43
CA MET A 72 -5.31 6.77 9.80
C MET A 72 -3.99 7.42 10.26
N GLY A 73 -2.95 6.62 10.53
CA GLY A 73 -1.59 7.14 10.75
C GLY A 73 -0.94 6.73 12.07
N CYS A 74 -1.71 6.62 13.15
CA CYS A 74 -1.23 6.21 14.49
C CYS A 74 -2.07 5.09 15.09
N ASN A 75 -1.50 4.32 16.03
CA ASN A 75 -2.24 3.37 16.88
C ASN A 75 -3.08 2.31 16.13
N GLY A 76 -2.63 1.87 14.96
CA GLY A 76 -3.27 0.78 14.20
C GLY A 76 -2.98 -0.61 14.79
N SER A 77 -3.66 -1.63 14.27
CA SER A 77 -3.33 -3.03 14.55
C SER A 77 -2.09 -3.48 13.78
N SER A 78 -1.42 -4.54 14.25
CA SER A 78 -0.36 -5.22 13.49
C SER A 78 -0.87 -5.97 12.25
N ASN A 79 -2.18 -6.22 12.14
CA ASN A 79 -2.83 -6.68 10.91
C ASN A 79 -2.97 -5.51 9.90
N ASN A 80 -1.84 -4.92 9.52
CA ASN A 80 -1.80 -3.74 8.67
C ASN A 80 -0.56 -3.81 7.76
N TYR A 81 -0.80 -3.85 6.45
CA TYR A 81 0.21 -3.99 5.42
C TYR A 81 0.12 -2.84 4.41
N PRO A 82 1.26 -2.26 3.98
CA PRO A 82 1.27 -1.10 3.08
C PRO A 82 0.87 -1.41 1.62
N SER A 83 0.63 -2.68 1.29
CA SER A 83 0.15 -3.08 -0.02
C SER A 83 -0.62 -4.40 0.02
N LEU A 84 -1.49 -4.61 -0.96
CA LEU A 84 -2.21 -5.87 -1.14
C LEU A 84 -1.22 -7.04 -1.30
N PHE A 85 -0.15 -6.83 -2.08
CA PHE A 85 0.85 -7.87 -2.34
C PHE A 85 1.60 -8.28 -1.07
N SER A 86 2.04 -7.32 -0.26
CA SER A 86 2.71 -7.62 1.02
C SER A 86 1.78 -8.35 2.00
N CYS A 87 0.49 -7.95 2.07
CA CYS A 87 -0.49 -8.65 2.89
C CYS A 87 -0.69 -10.10 2.44
N LEU A 88 -0.89 -10.33 1.14
CA LEU A 88 -1.12 -11.66 0.60
C LEU A 88 0.12 -12.54 0.71
N ALA A 89 1.32 -11.98 0.50
CA ALA A 89 2.58 -12.70 0.63
C ALA A 89 2.83 -13.17 2.06
N GLU A 90 2.40 -12.37 3.05
CA GLU A 90 2.62 -12.66 4.45
C GLU A 90 1.53 -13.58 5.04
N CYS A 91 0.26 -13.31 4.75
CA CYS A 91 -0.86 -13.96 5.43
C CYS A 91 -1.54 -15.06 4.63
N ARG A 92 -1.57 -14.98 3.29
CA ARG A 92 -2.33 -15.93 2.49
C ARG A 92 -1.55 -17.25 2.34
N ARG A 93 -1.98 -18.27 3.06
CA ARG A 93 -1.52 -19.64 2.86
C ARG A 93 -2.18 -20.23 1.62
N ASN A 94 -1.55 -20.06 0.45
CA ASN A 94 -2.02 -20.75 -0.75
C ASN A 94 -1.64 -22.22 -0.70
N ASN A 95 -2.44 -23.08 -1.33
CA ASN A 95 -1.94 -24.36 -1.79
C ASN A 95 -1.20 -24.10 -3.10
N LEU A 96 0.12 -24.32 -3.13
CA LEU A 96 0.85 -24.27 -4.38
C LEU A 96 0.35 -25.34 -5.33
N THR A 97 0.41 -25.04 -6.63
CA THR A 97 0.33 -26.09 -7.64
C THR A 97 1.45 -27.12 -7.42
N SER A 98 1.25 -28.36 -7.85
CA SER A 98 2.26 -29.43 -7.76
C SER A 98 3.63 -28.98 -8.26
N LYS A 99 3.67 -28.28 -9.40
CA LYS A 99 4.90 -27.73 -10.00
C LYS A 99 5.59 -26.70 -9.09
N ALA A 100 4.83 -25.83 -8.44
CA ALA A 100 5.39 -24.85 -7.51
C ALA A 100 5.84 -25.52 -6.19
N MET A 101 5.16 -26.57 -5.73
CA MET A 101 5.65 -27.40 -4.63
C MET A 101 6.99 -28.08 -4.95
N ASP A 102 7.18 -28.54 -6.18
CA ASP A 102 8.46 -29.16 -6.59
C ASP A 102 9.62 -28.15 -6.54
N PHE A 103 9.36 -26.88 -6.85
CA PHE A 103 10.34 -25.81 -6.61
C PHE A 103 10.67 -25.68 -5.12
N VAL A 104 9.65 -25.54 -4.26
CA VAL A 104 9.84 -25.42 -2.80
C VAL A 104 10.64 -26.59 -2.23
N LYS A 105 10.42 -27.82 -2.73
CA LYS A 105 11.18 -29.00 -2.32
C LYS A 105 12.68 -28.91 -2.64
N ARG A 106 13.09 -28.16 -3.67
CA ARG A 106 14.51 -27.98 -4.02
C ARG A 106 15.24 -26.90 -3.21
N VAL A 107 14.52 -25.90 -2.68
CA VAL A 107 15.13 -24.80 -1.90
C VAL A 107 15.69 -25.30 -0.58
N ASN A 108 16.96 -25.01 -0.25
CA ASN A 108 17.57 -25.48 0.99
C ASN A 108 17.32 -24.52 2.17
N CYS A 109 17.15 -25.08 3.37
CA CYS A 109 17.03 -24.30 4.61
C CYS A 109 18.37 -23.75 5.10
N THR A 110 19.50 -24.21 4.54
CA THR A 110 20.84 -23.72 4.89
C THR A 110 21.34 -22.62 3.96
N THR A 111 20.55 -22.22 2.97
CA THR A 111 20.92 -21.10 2.10
C THR A 111 20.92 -19.81 2.89
N ASP A 112 22.09 -19.15 2.94
CA ASP A 112 22.26 -17.85 3.58
C ASP A 112 22.14 -16.72 2.56
N TYR A 113 21.81 -15.52 3.04
CA TYR A 113 21.70 -14.32 2.22
C TYR A 113 22.97 -13.48 2.32
N ASN A 114 23.63 -13.23 1.19
CA ASN A 114 24.77 -12.33 1.13
C ASN A 114 24.42 -11.01 0.41
N PRO A 115 24.29 -9.88 1.13
CA PRO A 115 23.92 -8.59 0.53
C PRO A 115 24.88 -8.10 -0.57
N LYS A 116 26.14 -8.54 -0.57
CA LYS A 116 27.12 -8.10 -1.57
C LYS A 116 26.90 -8.77 -2.93
N THR A 117 26.48 -10.03 -2.94
CA THR A 117 26.35 -10.84 -4.16
C THR A 117 24.91 -11.00 -4.59
N ASP A 118 23.99 -11.07 -3.64
CA ASP A 118 22.64 -11.56 -3.89
C ASP A 118 21.63 -10.42 -4.04
N ASN A 119 21.95 -9.22 -3.57
CA ASN A 119 21.01 -8.09 -3.53
C ASN A 119 20.44 -7.74 -4.92
N GLY A 120 19.13 -7.51 -4.96
CA GLY A 120 18.37 -7.21 -6.17
C GLY A 120 16.99 -6.65 -5.86
N THR A 121 15.97 -7.07 -6.61
CA THR A 121 14.61 -6.49 -6.52
C THR A 121 13.52 -7.54 -6.29
N ILE A 122 13.84 -8.83 -6.36
CA ILE A 122 12.87 -9.91 -6.22
C ILE A 122 12.69 -10.23 -4.74
N ASN A 123 11.51 -10.02 -4.18
CA ASN A 123 11.23 -10.39 -2.80
C ASN A 123 11.19 -11.92 -2.63
N ARG A 124 11.98 -12.43 -1.69
CA ARG A 124 12.09 -13.85 -1.33
C ARG A 124 12.36 -14.02 0.15
N TYR A 125 12.39 -15.27 0.61
CA TYR A 125 12.64 -15.61 2.02
C TYR A 125 13.76 -16.66 2.13
N TYR A 126 14.62 -16.52 3.14
CA TYR A 126 15.57 -17.56 3.55
C TYR A 126 15.36 -17.90 5.02
N TYR A 127 15.81 -19.09 5.43
CA TYR A 127 15.76 -19.49 6.83
C TYR A 127 17.04 -19.06 7.52
N ASN A 128 16.92 -18.17 8.51
CA ASN A 128 18.03 -17.78 9.35
C ASN A 128 18.14 -18.77 10.52
N SER A 129 19.18 -19.60 10.51
CA SER A 129 19.38 -20.66 11.51
C SER A 129 19.76 -20.14 12.90
N THR A 130 20.24 -18.89 13.00
CA THR A 130 20.58 -18.21 14.25
C THR A 130 19.34 -17.69 14.95
N SER A 131 18.48 -16.94 14.24
CA SER A 131 17.22 -16.43 14.81
C SER A 131 16.10 -17.48 14.82
N LYS A 132 16.25 -18.58 14.07
CA LYS A 132 15.21 -19.59 13.80
C LYS A 132 13.99 -19.02 13.08
N GLU A 133 14.17 -17.93 12.32
CA GLU A 133 13.09 -17.25 11.61
C GLU A 133 13.29 -17.30 10.09
N CYS A 134 12.18 -17.19 9.36
CA CYS A 134 12.21 -16.94 7.92
C CYS A 134 12.25 -15.44 7.65
N VAL A 135 13.31 -14.96 7.01
CA VAL A 135 13.58 -13.53 6.84
C VAL A 135 13.37 -13.12 5.38
N SER A 136 12.66 -12.00 5.18
CA SER A 136 12.42 -11.41 3.85
C SER A 136 13.68 -10.73 3.33
N VAL A 137 14.02 -10.96 2.06
CA VAL A 137 15.20 -10.41 1.38
C VAL A 137 14.86 -10.03 -0.06
N LEU A 138 15.57 -9.03 -0.61
CA LEU A 138 15.49 -8.67 -2.02
C LEU A 138 16.67 -9.26 -2.76
N VAL A 139 16.41 -10.16 -3.71
CA VAL A 139 17.46 -10.90 -4.42
C VAL A 139 17.45 -10.63 -5.92
N ARG A 140 18.59 -10.78 -6.57
CA ARG A 140 18.72 -10.75 -8.03
C ARG A 140 18.20 -12.03 -8.67
N ASN A 141 18.49 -13.18 -8.05
CA ASN A 141 18.08 -14.51 -8.49
C ASN A 141 17.31 -15.22 -7.37
N GLY A 142 16.09 -15.64 -7.65
CA GLY A 142 15.19 -16.20 -6.64
C GLY A 142 15.28 -17.72 -6.44
N ASP A 143 16.04 -18.44 -7.28
CA ASP A 143 15.94 -19.92 -7.35
C ASP A 143 16.41 -20.65 -6.10
N SER A 144 17.30 -20.02 -5.32
CA SER A 144 17.80 -20.54 -4.05
C SER A 144 16.97 -20.09 -2.84
N TYR A 145 15.87 -19.36 -3.06
CA TYR A 145 15.12 -18.70 -1.99
C TYR A 145 13.62 -19.04 -2.04
N PHE A 146 13.01 -19.15 -0.87
CA PHE A 146 11.59 -19.47 -0.74
C PHE A 146 10.73 -18.34 -1.32
N PRO A 147 9.66 -18.69 -2.05
CA PRO A 147 8.81 -17.68 -2.69
C PRO A 147 7.83 -17.01 -1.71
N GLN A 148 7.51 -17.68 -0.59
CA GLN A 148 6.64 -17.16 0.47
C GLN A 148 7.16 -17.64 1.84
N ARG A 149 6.93 -16.83 2.87
CA ARG A 149 7.36 -17.09 4.25
C ARG A 149 6.84 -18.43 4.78
N ASN A 150 5.55 -18.71 4.58
CA ASN A 150 4.89 -19.91 5.09
C ASN A 150 5.55 -21.22 4.63
N TYR A 151 6.06 -21.30 3.39
CA TYR A 151 6.75 -22.49 2.91
C TYR A 151 8.13 -22.65 3.53
N CYS A 152 8.84 -21.54 3.76
CA CYS A 152 10.08 -21.56 4.53
C CYS A 152 9.80 -22.06 5.96
N GLU A 153 8.78 -21.53 6.63
CA GLU A 153 8.45 -21.91 8.00
C GLU A 153 8.06 -23.37 8.12
N GLN A 154 7.21 -23.86 7.21
CA GLN A 154 6.78 -25.26 7.16
C GLN A 154 7.93 -26.20 6.85
N LYS A 155 8.77 -25.88 5.86
CA LYS A 155 9.86 -26.76 5.42
C LYS A 155 11.01 -26.80 6.40
N CYS A 156 11.38 -25.65 6.95
CA CYS A 156 12.58 -25.50 7.77
C CYS A 156 12.31 -25.64 9.27
N ASN A 157 11.07 -25.96 9.66
CA ASN A 157 10.63 -26.00 11.06
C ASN A 157 11.06 -24.72 11.81
N ALA A 158 10.91 -23.57 11.14
CA ALA A 158 11.20 -22.29 11.75
C ALA A 158 10.24 -22.05 12.92
N THR A 159 10.65 -21.19 13.86
CA THR A 159 9.74 -20.68 14.89
C THR A 159 8.54 -20.10 14.15
N ARG A 160 7.40 -20.81 14.25
CA ARG A 160 6.15 -20.29 13.75
C ARG A 160 5.78 -19.17 14.71
N ASN A 161 6.08 -17.94 14.33
CA ASN A 161 5.17 -16.88 14.73
C ASN A 161 3.85 -17.27 14.09
N THR A 162 2.90 -17.78 14.88
CA THR A 162 1.51 -17.96 14.48
C THR A 162 1.00 -16.59 14.07
N LEU A 163 1.34 -16.09 12.88
CA LEU A 163 1.37 -14.65 12.53
C LEU A 163 0.27 -13.91 13.29
N PRO A 164 0.56 -13.41 14.51
CA PRO A 164 -0.50 -12.87 15.36
C PRO A 164 -1.09 -11.63 14.66
N GLN A 165 -0.25 -11.04 13.83
CA GLN A 165 -0.51 -10.03 12.82
C GLN A 165 -1.64 -10.44 11.86
N CYS A 166 -1.57 -11.60 11.21
CA CYS A 166 -2.59 -12.03 10.24
C CYS A 166 -3.92 -12.44 10.88
N MET A 167 -3.89 -12.91 12.13
CA MET A 167 -5.08 -13.25 12.90
C MET A 167 -5.58 -12.09 13.77
N GLY A 168 -4.91 -10.93 13.69
CA GLY A 168 -5.23 -9.76 14.49
C GLY A 168 -6.54 -9.14 14.05
N THR A 169 -7.25 -8.52 14.99
CA THR A 169 -8.42 -7.70 14.65
C THR A 169 -8.01 -6.53 13.76
N LYS A 170 -8.91 -6.13 12.86
CA LYS A 170 -8.71 -4.90 12.10
C LYS A 170 -8.81 -3.68 13.03
N HIS A 171 -7.82 -2.80 12.98
CA HIS A 171 -7.87 -1.49 13.63
C HIS A 171 -7.14 -0.47 12.75
N ASN A 172 -7.90 0.49 12.22
CA ASN A 172 -7.41 1.55 11.33
C ASN A 172 -6.62 2.65 12.05
N GLY A 173 -6.67 2.69 13.37
CA GLY A 173 -5.92 3.66 14.16
C GLY A 173 -6.60 5.02 14.25
N THR A 174 -5.81 6.05 14.52
CA THR A 174 -6.27 7.44 14.63
C THR A 174 -5.35 8.37 13.84
N GLU A 175 -5.83 9.57 13.56
CA GLU A 175 -5.00 10.65 13.01
C GLU A 175 -3.89 11.02 14.01
N PRO A 176 -2.65 11.30 13.56
CA PRO A 176 -1.58 11.80 14.42
C PRO A 176 -1.85 13.20 14.96
N ASP A 177 -1.48 13.46 16.21
CA ASP A 177 -1.57 14.79 16.81
C ASP A 177 -0.76 15.83 15.99
N GLY A 178 -1.39 16.95 15.65
CA GLY A 178 -0.77 18.05 14.92
C GLY A 178 -0.82 17.93 13.39
N TRP A 179 -1.42 16.87 12.84
CA TRP A 179 -1.84 16.88 11.44
C TRP A 179 -3.00 17.88 11.30
N THR A 180 -2.74 18.99 10.59
CA THR A 180 -3.74 20.03 10.32
C THR A 180 -4.29 19.83 8.92
N CYS A 181 -5.45 19.19 8.84
CA CYS A 181 -6.22 19.05 7.62
C CYS A 181 -7.12 20.28 7.47
N SER A 182 -6.56 21.39 7.00
CA SER A 182 -7.38 22.55 6.64
C SER A 182 -8.12 22.26 5.34
N ALA A 183 -9.33 21.70 5.41
CA ALA A 183 -10.32 21.90 4.35
C ALA A 183 -10.61 23.41 4.30
N ASN A 184 -10.48 24.03 3.13
CA ASN A 184 -10.78 25.45 3.00
C ASN A 184 -12.31 25.62 3.07
N ALA A 185 -12.84 25.92 4.26
CA ALA A 185 -14.28 26.00 4.53
C ALA A 185 -15.04 27.12 3.79
N THR A 186 -14.36 27.86 2.91
CA THR A 186 -14.90 28.98 2.12
C THR A 186 -15.28 28.62 0.68
N LEU A 187 -15.24 27.34 0.30
CA LEU A 187 -15.63 26.88 -1.05
C LEU A 187 -16.84 25.92 -1.06
N ARG A 188 -17.83 26.15 -0.19
CA ARG A 188 -19.18 25.56 -0.33
C ARG A 188 -20.10 26.47 -1.13
#